data_AF-A0A0J9W0H3-F1
#
_entry.id   AF-A0A0J9W0H3-F1
#
_cell.length_a   1.000
_cell.length_b   1.000
_cell.length_c   1.000
_cell.angle_alpha   90.00
_cell.angle_beta   90.00
_cell.angle_gamma   90.00
#
_symmetry.space_group_name_H-M   'P 1'
#
loop_
_entity.id
_entity.type
_entity.pdbx_description
1 polymer ?
#
loop_
_entity_poly.entity_id
_entity_poly.type
_entity_poly.pdbx_seq_one_letter_code
_entity_poly.pdbx_strand_id
1 'polypeptide(L)'
;MHQYIPCFFTNHDLTGNPLSCEWGNMSWGHLVSKDLLTWAPAPVSPVLVPDQIYDSEGVFTGCWVPANDKTLRVAYSSVKHLPFHWSTPPYPRHAAGLALATSRDGGITWEKSPRNPILPGEPDSLEITGFRDPYVTAPLSTHHGEPAKLYGLISGGIQDLGPTTFVYEIPSRTT
;
A
#
# COMPACT_ATOMS: atom_id res chain seq x y z
N MET A 1 -33.67 -7.00 -1.47
CA MET A 1 -32.78 -6.47 -0.43
C MET A 1 -31.53 -7.34 -0.44
N HIS A 2 -30.52 -6.97 -1.23
CA HIS A 2 -29.30 -7.77 -1.41
C HIS A 2 -28.17 -7.16 -0.60
N GLN A 3 -27.85 -7.83 0.50
CA GLN A 3 -26.69 -7.62 1.33
C GLN A 3 -25.46 -8.07 0.51
N TYR A 4 -24.73 -7.11 -0.05
CA TYR A 4 -23.48 -7.39 -0.75
C TYR A 4 -22.41 -7.74 0.28
N ILE A 5 -22.15 -9.03 0.44
CA ILE A 5 -20.94 -9.57 1.07
C ILE A 5 -19.85 -9.49 -0.02
N PRO A 6 -18.85 -8.60 0.08
CA PRO A 6 -17.86 -8.44 -0.98
C PRO A 6 -16.78 -9.51 -0.82
N CYS A 7 -17.08 -10.75 -1.22
CA CYS A 7 -16.10 -11.84 -1.20
C CYS A 7 -16.05 -12.71 -2.47
N PHE A 8 -16.66 -12.32 -3.60
CA PHE A 8 -16.63 -13.14 -4.84
C PHE A 8 -16.24 -12.39 -6.13
N PHE A 9 -15.46 -11.31 -5.99
CA PHE A 9 -14.53 -10.86 -7.03
C PHE A 9 -13.20 -10.61 -6.33
N THR A 10 -12.23 -11.50 -6.51
CA THR A 10 -10.88 -11.20 -6.06
C THR A 10 -10.21 -10.37 -7.13
N ASN A 11 -10.12 -9.09 -6.82
CA ASN A 11 -9.26 -8.16 -7.51
C ASN A 11 -7.84 -8.37 -6.96
N HIS A 12 -6.90 -8.73 -7.83
CA HIS A 12 -5.48 -8.81 -7.47
C HIS A 12 -4.70 -7.76 -8.24
N ASP A 13 -4.07 -6.87 -7.48
CA ASP A 13 -3.10 -5.93 -8.00
C ASP A 13 -1.71 -6.58 -7.96
N LEU A 14 -1.07 -6.62 -9.13
CA LEU A 14 0.26 -7.22 -9.32
C LEU A 14 1.27 -6.09 -9.53
N THR A 15 2.34 -6.09 -8.74
CA THR A 15 3.47 -5.17 -8.96
C THR A 15 4.35 -5.69 -10.09
N GLY A 16 4.65 -4.84 -11.06
CA GLY A 16 5.51 -5.20 -12.19
C GLY A 16 5.99 -4.00 -12.99
N ASN A 17 7.00 -4.23 -13.83
CA ASN A 17 7.43 -3.26 -14.83
C ASN A 17 6.66 -3.52 -16.13
N PRO A 18 5.77 -2.60 -16.58
CA PRO A 18 5.04 -2.81 -17.82
C PRO A 18 5.90 -2.65 -19.09
N LEU A 19 7.12 -2.11 -18.97
CA LEU A 19 8.00 -1.77 -20.09
C LEU A 19 9.14 -2.77 -20.31
N SER A 20 9.46 -3.62 -19.34
CA SER A 20 10.61 -4.53 -19.40
C SER A 20 10.44 -5.73 -18.46
N CYS A 21 11.23 -6.79 -18.69
CA CYS A 21 11.40 -7.90 -17.74
C CYS A 21 12.38 -7.56 -16.61
N GLU A 22 13.09 -6.44 -16.72
CA GLU A 22 13.96 -5.92 -15.66
C GLU A 22 13.18 -5.06 -14.67
N TRP A 23 13.69 -5.01 -13.45
CA TRP A 23 13.09 -4.21 -12.39
C TRP A 23 13.26 -2.71 -12.67
N GLY A 24 12.18 -1.94 -12.49
CA GLY A 24 12.14 -0.50 -12.74
C GLY A 24 10.71 -0.05 -13.10
N ASN A 25 10.40 1.24 -12.96
CA ASN A 25 9.08 1.79 -13.29
C ASN A 25 7.91 0.97 -12.68
N MET A 26 8.09 0.55 -11.42
CA MET A 26 7.17 -0.38 -10.77
C MET A 26 5.76 0.21 -10.72
N SER A 27 4.81 -0.54 -11.27
CA SER A 27 3.42 -0.15 -11.44
C SER A 27 2.51 -1.30 -11.03
N TRP A 28 1.22 -1.02 -10.80
CA TRP A 28 0.23 -2.06 -10.50
C TRP A 28 -0.56 -2.44 -11.75
N GLY A 29 -0.49 -3.70 -12.14
CA GLY A 29 -1.45 -4.32 -13.05
C GLY A 29 -2.65 -4.89 -12.28
N HIS A 30 -3.77 -5.10 -12.94
CA HIS A 30 -5.00 -5.58 -12.30
C HIS A 30 -5.55 -6.80 -13.03
N LEU A 31 -5.79 -7.88 -12.29
CA LEU A 31 -6.49 -9.07 -12.78
C LEU A 31 -7.73 -9.32 -11.92
N VAL A 32 -8.82 -9.74 -12.57
CA VAL A 32 -10.09 -10.03 -11.92
C VAL A 32 -10.45 -11.49 -12.13
N SER A 33 -10.93 -12.13 -11.07
CA SER A 33 -11.47 -13.48 -11.11
C SER A 33 -12.77 -13.60 -10.34
N LYS A 34 -13.66 -14.48 -10.82
CA LYS A 34 -14.92 -14.86 -10.16
C LYS A 34 -14.78 -16.14 -9.33
N ASP A 35 -13.76 -16.95 -9.61
CA ASP A 35 -13.60 -18.32 -9.09
C ASP A 35 -12.20 -18.57 -8.48
N LEU A 36 -11.31 -17.58 -8.52
CA LEU A 36 -9.89 -17.63 -8.13
C LEU A 36 -9.02 -18.54 -9.00
N LEU A 37 -9.59 -19.15 -10.04
CA LEU A 37 -8.91 -20.11 -10.93
C LEU A 37 -8.69 -19.50 -12.32
N THR A 38 -9.72 -18.83 -12.84
CA THR A 38 -9.72 -18.19 -14.14
C THR A 38 -9.60 -16.69 -13.97
N TRP A 39 -8.58 -16.10 -14.59
CA TRP A 39 -8.25 -14.68 -14.45
C TRP A 39 -8.37 -13.97 -15.80
N ALA A 40 -9.00 -12.80 -15.78
CA ALA A 40 -9.06 -11.91 -16.93
C ALA A 40 -8.34 -10.59 -16.60
N PRO A 41 -7.64 -9.99 -17.57
CA PRO A 41 -7.08 -8.67 -17.40
C PRO A 41 -8.19 -7.63 -17.21
N ALA A 42 -7.91 -6.64 -16.38
CA ALA A 42 -8.77 -5.47 -16.24
C ALA A 42 -8.80 -4.64 -17.54
N PRO A 43 -9.88 -3.87 -17.79
CA PRO A 43 -9.95 -2.98 -18.95
C PRO A 43 -8.85 -1.90 -18.96
N VAL A 44 -8.38 -1.49 -17.78
CA VAL A 44 -7.31 -0.50 -17.60
C VAL A 44 -6.14 -1.18 -16.92
N SER A 45 -4.95 -1.07 -17.52
CA SER A 45 -3.71 -1.56 -16.93
C SER A 45 -2.52 -0.82 -17.56
N PRO A 46 -1.54 -0.37 -16.77
CA PRO A 46 -1.50 -0.36 -15.29
C PRO A 46 -2.54 0.58 -14.67
N VAL A 47 -2.99 0.25 -13.46
CA VAL A 47 -4.00 1.02 -12.70
C VAL A 47 -3.38 2.05 -11.75
N LEU A 48 -2.14 1.83 -11.33
CA LEU A 48 -1.32 2.80 -10.61
C LEU A 48 0.08 2.80 -11.21
N VAL A 49 0.61 3.98 -11.51
CA VAL A 49 1.91 4.20 -12.15
C VAL A 49 2.70 5.25 -11.38
N PRO A 50 4.04 5.29 -11.48
CA PRO A 50 4.84 6.37 -10.91
C PRO A 50 4.64 7.64 -11.74
N ASP A 51 3.77 8.53 -11.26
CA ASP A 51 3.40 9.78 -11.97
C ASP A 51 3.38 11.00 -11.05
N GLN A 52 3.78 10.85 -9.79
CA GLN A 52 3.90 11.93 -8.82
C GLN A 52 5.33 12.02 -8.29
N ILE A 53 5.69 13.19 -7.77
CA ILE A 53 7.02 13.44 -7.17
C ILE A 53 7.32 12.49 -6.00
N TYR A 54 6.28 12.06 -5.27
CA TYR A 54 6.45 11.21 -4.08
C TYR A 54 6.56 9.71 -4.42
N ASP A 55 6.24 9.30 -5.65
CA ASP A 55 6.33 7.92 -6.12
C ASP A 55 7.09 7.80 -7.44
N SER A 56 7.93 8.79 -7.77
CA SER A 56 8.59 8.94 -9.07
C SER A 56 9.49 7.77 -9.45
N GLU A 57 9.94 7.00 -8.47
CA GLU A 57 10.82 5.85 -8.64
C GLU A 57 10.05 4.51 -8.51
N GLY A 58 8.76 4.55 -8.16
CA GLY A 58 7.90 3.37 -8.22
C GLY A 58 6.69 3.40 -7.28
N VAL A 59 5.65 2.69 -7.72
CA VAL A 59 4.48 2.28 -6.91
C VAL A 59 4.69 0.84 -6.47
N PHE A 60 5.18 0.66 -5.24
CA PHE A 60 5.52 -0.66 -4.70
C PHE A 60 4.30 -1.31 -4.02
N THR A 61 4.51 -2.42 -3.30
CA THR A 61 3.42 -3.19 -2.70
C THR A 61 2.56 -2.36 -1.75
N GLY A 62 1.35 -2.87 -1.49
CA GLY A 62 0.35 -2.20 -0.69
C GLY A 62 -0.71 -3.14 -0.15
N CYS A 63 -1.67 -2.57 0.58
CA CYS A 63 -2.71 -3.29 1.28
C CYS A 63 -4.05 -2.55 1.19
N TRP A 64 -5.13 -3.33 1.21
CA TRP A 64 -6.49 -2.84 1.33
C TRP A 64 -6.71 -2.09 2.63
N VAL A 65 -7.35 -0.93 2.55
CA VAL A 65 -7.76 -0.14 3.70
C VAL A 65 -9.28 -0.32 3.87
N PRO A 66 -9.76 -0.80 5.02
CA PRO A 66 -11.19 -0.91 5.27
C PRO A 66 -11.92 0.41 5.03
N ALA A 67 -13.03 0.34 4.31
CA ALA A 67 -13.93 1.46 4.05
C ALA A 67 -15.38 1.02 4.31
N ASN A 68 -16.18 1.94 4.87
CA ASN A 68 -17.57 1.67 5.25
C ASN A 68 -18.57 1.94 4.11
N ASP A 69 -18.08 2.26 2.92
CA ASP A 69 -18.85 2.49 1.70
C ASP A 69 -18.43 1.51 0.60
N LYS A 70 -19.00 1.65 -0.60
CA LYS A 70 -18.61 0.84 -1.76
C LYS A 70 -17.28 1.30 -2.39
N THR A 71 -16.56 2.23 -1.75
CA THR A 71 -15.28 2.74 -2.25
C THR A 71 -14.18 1.76 -1.88
N LEU A 72 -13.42 1.33 -2.87
CA LEU A 72 -12.20 0.56 -2.71
C LEU A 72 -11.07 1.52 -2.34
N ARG A 73 -10.25 1.19 -1.34
CA ARG A 73 -9.12 2.02 -0.90
C ARG A 73 -7.90 1.16 -0.63
N VAL A 74 -6.74 1.63 -1.07
CA VAL A 74 -5.44 1.00 -0.80
C VAL A 74 -4.47 1.98 -0.20
N ALA A 75 -3.57 1.48 0.65
CA ALA A 75 -2.32 2.12 1.01
C ALA A 75 -1.19 1.38 0.30
N TYR A 76 -0.26 2.11 -0.30
CA TYR A 76 0.89 1.53 -1.00
C TYR A 76 2.18 2.26 -0.64
N SER A 77 3.30 1.60 -0.89
CA SER A 77 4.62 2.19 -0.70
C SER A 77 4.96 3.08 -1.89
N SER A 78 5.05 4.39 -1.64
CA SER A 78 5.42 5.38 -2.65
C SER A 78 6.94 5.58 -2.64
N VAL A 79 7.62 5.15 -3.69
CA VAL A 79 9.09 5.14 -3.75
C VAL A 79 9.60 6.35 -4.50
N LYS A 80 10.51 7.09 -3.85
CA LYS A 80 11.07 8.34 -4.35
C LYS A 80 12.58 8.28 -4.59
N HIS A 81 13.30 7.44 -3.86
CA HIS A 81 14.74 7.27 -4.04
C HIS A 81 15.12 5.81 -4.10
N LEU A 82 15.94 5.47 -5.09
CA LEU A 82 16.51 4.15 -5.32
C LEU A 82 18.01 4.28 -5.64
N PRO A 83 18.80 3.21 -5.49
CA PRO A 83 18.42 1.91 -4.92
C PRO A 83 18.40 1.94 -3.38
N PHE A 84 17.63 1.03 -2.77
CA PHE A 84 17.80 0.68 -1.36
C PHE A 84 17.62 -0.83 -1.15
N HIS A 85 18.41 -1.38 -0.24
CA HIS A 85 18.30 -2.77 0.20
C HIS A 85 18.88 -2.90 1.61
N TRP A 86 18.37 -3.84 2.41
CA TRP A 86 18.79 -3.98 3.80
C TRP A 86 20.28 -4.30 3.96
N SER A 87 20.89 -4.95 2.95
CA SER A 87 22.30 -5.33 2.95
C SER A 87 23.23 -4.27 2.35
N THR A 88 22.69 -3.13 1.91
CA THR A 88 23.47 -2.03 1.31
C THR A 88 23.17 -0.71 2.03
N PRO A 89 23.60 -0.57 3.30
CA PRO A 89 23.49 0.70 4.01
C PRO A 89 24.41 1.77 3.38
N PRO A 90 24.10 3.07 3.57
CA PRO A 90 22.96 3.59 4.32
C PRO A 90 21.65 3.54 3.50
N TYR A 91 20.51 3.39 4.18
CA TYR A 91 19.21 3.59 3.57
C TYR A 91 19.04 5.08 3.21
N PRO A 92 18.70 5.45 1.96
CA PRO A 92 18.52 6.85 1.60
C PRO A 92 17.32 7.44 2.34
N ARG A 93 17.50 8.59 3.01
CA ARG A 93 16.42 9.25 3.73
C ARG A 93 15.23 9.55 2.81
N HIS A 94 14.03 9.28 3.30
CA HIS A 94 12.79 9.45 2.55
C HIS A 94 12.73 8.65 1.23
N ALA A 95 13.45 7.53 1.14
CA ALA A 95 13.44 6.70 -0.06
C ALA A 95 12.08 6.09 -0.39
N ALA A 96 11.31 5.75 0.63
CA ALA A 96 9.96 5.25 0.51
C ALA A 96 9.07 5.84 1.60
N GLY A 97 7.86 6.22 1.21
CA GLY A 97 6.79 6.64 2.10
C GLY A 97 5.52 5.82 1.86
N LEU A 98 4.39 6.25 2.41
CA LEU A 98 3.08 5.68 2.13
C LEU A 98 2.16 6.68 1.45
N ALA A 99 1.39 6.19 0.49
CA ALA A 99 0.38 6.93 -0.24
C ALA A 99 -0.93 6.14 -0.30
N LEU A 100 -2.05 6.85 -0.51
CA LEU A 100 -3.38 6.27 -0.64
C LEU A 100 -3.92 6.42 -2.06
N ALA A 101 -4.65 5.41 -2.53
CA ALA A 101 -5.47 5.51 -3.73
C ALA A 101 -6.87 4.97 -3.47
N THR A 102 -7.85 5.47 -4.22
CA THR A 102 -9.25 5.04 -4.13
C THR A 102 -9.83 4.72 -5.49
N SER A 103 -10.68 3.70 -5.55
CA SER A 103 -11.50 3.35 -6.71
C SER A 103 -12.98 3.39 -6.33
N ARG A 104 -13.80 3.95 -7.21
CA ARG A 104 -15.27 4.06 -7.04
C ARG A 104 -16.06 3.25 -8.07
N ASP A 105 -15.35 2.57 -8.97
CA ASP A 105 -15.90 1.82 -10.10
C ASP A 105 -15.55 0.32 -10.02
N GLY A 106 -15.28 -0.18 -8.82
CA GLY A 106 -15.03 -1.60 -8.58
C GLY A 106 -13.59 -2.04 -8.86
N GLY A 107 -12.63 -1.12 -8.88
CA GLY A 107 -11.20 -1.40 -9.08
C GLY A 107 -10.72 -1.17 -10.50
N ILE A 108 -11.58 -0.68 -11.40
CA ILE A 108 -11.23 -0.44 -12.82
C ILE A 108 -10.31 0.78 -12.92
N THR A 109 -10.65 1.88 -12.27
CA THR A 109 -9.81 3.08 -12.22
C THR A 109 -9.49 3.47 -10.78
N TRP A 110 -8.31 4.07 -10.59
CA TRP A 110 -7.80 4.47 -9.29
C TRP A 110 -7.34 5.91 -9.30
N GLU A 111 -7.75 6.65 -8.27
CA GLU A 111 -7.37 8.04 -8.05
C GLU A 111 -6.46 8.13 -6.84
N LYS A 112 -5.25 8.70 -7.02
CA LYS A 112 -4.33 8.99 -5.92
C LYS A 112 -4.90 10.13 -5.06
N SER A 113 -4.83 9.98 -3.75
CA SER A 113 -5.28 11.01 -2.81
C SER A 113 -4.48 12.31 -2.99
N PRO A 114 -5.13 13.48 -3.00
CA PRO A 114 -4.44 14.78 -3.07
C PRO A 114 -3.63 15.11 -1.81
N ARG A 115 -3.81 14.32 -0.73
CA ARG A 115 -3.05 14.44 0.52
C ARG A 115 -1.82 13.54 0.57
N ASN A 116 -1.48 12.88 -0.54
CA ASN A 116 -0.30 12.03 -0.60
C ASN A 116 1.00 12.86 -0.67
N PRO A 117 2.12 12.31 -0.15
CA PRO A 117 2.18 11.08 0.64
C PRO A 117 1.60 11.29 2.05
N ILE A 118 0.87 10.30 2.58
CA ILE A 118 0.30 10.37 3.94
C ILE A 118 1.36 10.15 5.03
N LEU A 119 2.43 9.45 4.69
CA LEU A 119 3.65 9.32 5.47
C LEU A 119 4.82 9.54 4.50
N PRO A 120 5.58 10.64 4.60
CA PRO A 120 6.61 10.97 3.62
C PRO A 120 7.85 10.07 3.71
N GLY A 121 8.03 9.37 4.83
CA GLY A 121 9.14 8.46 5.03
C GLY A 121 9.18 7.89 6.44
N GLU A 122 10.27 7.22 6.71
CA GLU A 122 10.62 6.62 8.00
C GLU A 122 10.80 7.66 9.12
N PRO A 123 10.74 7.23 10.41
CA PRO A 123 11.02 8.12 11.55
C PRO A 123 12.39 8.81 11.45
N ASP A 124 12.43 10.11 11.76
CA ASP A 124 13.65 10.94 11.64
C ASP A 124 14.75 10.60 12.65
N SER A 125 14.38 9.99 13.78
CA SER A 125 15.32 9.63 14.84
C SER A 125 15.96 8.25 14.69
N LEU A 126 15.63 7.51 13.62
CA LEU A 126 16.06 6.13 13.43
C LEU A 126 16.86 5.97 12.14
N GLU A 127 18.01 5.32 12.26
CA GLU A 127 18.73 4.73 11.13
C GLU A 127 18.10 3.39 10.81
N ILE A 128 17.49 3.29 9.63
CA ILE A 128 16.71 2.12 9.22
C ILE A 128 17.38 1.40 8.05
N THR A 129 16.93 0.18 7.79
CA THR A 129 17.36 -0.63 6.64
C THR A 129 16.24 -0.83 5.60
N GLY A 130 15.04 -0.33 5.89
CA GLY A 130 13.88 -0.40 5.01
C GLY A 130 12.62 0.16 5.66
N PHE A 131 11.73 0.71 4.84
CA PHE A 131 10.44 1.25 5.27
C PHE A 131 9.42 1.18 4.13
N ARG A 132 8.70 0.07 4.03
CA ARG A 132 7.75 -0.18 2.93
C ARG A 132 6.78 -1.31 3.29
N ASP A 133 5.96 -1.69 2.33
CA ASP A 133 5.03 -2.81 2.36
C ASP A 133 4.00 -2.65 3.49
N PRO A 134 3.11 -1.64 3.39
CA PRO A 134 2.12 -1.36 4.43
C PRO A 134 1.10 -2.48 4.53
N TYR A 135 0.66 -2.77 5.76
CA TYR A 135 -0.47 -3.65 6.04
C TYR A 135 -1.43 -2.96 6.99
N VAL A 136 -2.72 -2.92 6.65
CA VAL A 136 -3.77 -2.38 7.53
C VAL A 136 -4.54 -3.53 8.15
N THR A 137 -4.64 -3.54 9.47
CA THR A 137 -5.33 -4.60 10.21
C THR A 137 -6.84 -4.51 10.02
N ALA A 138 -7.55 -5.60 10.32
CA ALA A 138 -8.95 -5.49 10.72
C ALA A 138 -9.06 -4.66 12.02
N PRO A 139 -10.25 -4.16 12.41
CA PRO A 139 -10.43 -3.53 13.71
C PRO A 139 -10.02 -4.48 14.85
N LEU A 140 -9.09 -4.04 15.69
CA LEU A 140 -8.56 -4.79 16.82
C LEU A 140 -8.79 -4.02 18.12
N SER A 141 -9.28 -4.69 19.15
CA SER A 141 -9.30 -4.16 20.51
C SER A 141 -8.11 -4.75 21.27
N THR A 142 -7.19 -3.90 21.70
CA THR A 142 -5.96 -4.31 22.41
C THR A 142 -6.19 -4.47 23.91
N HIS A 143 -7.28 -3.91 24.45
CA HIS A 143 -7.64 -3.98 25.85
C HIS A 143 -9.15 -4.19 26.01
N HIS A 144 -9.54 -5.04 26.97
CA HIS A 144 -10.95 -5.27 27.29
C HIS A 144 -11.65 -3.94 27.66
N GLY A 145 -12.71 -3.62 26.92
CA GLY A 145 -13.53 -2.42 27.15
C GLY A 145 -13.21 -1.23 26.23
N GLU A 146 -12.09 -1.26 25.51
CA GLU A 146 -11.72 -0.22 24.56
C GLU A 146 -12.34 -0.46 23.17
N PRO A 147 -12.78 0.60 22.46
CA PRO A 147 -13.28 0.48 21.10
C PRO A 147 -12.19 -0.10 20.18
N ALA A 148 -12.61 -0.94 19.24
CA ALA A 148 -11.69 -1.50 18.25
C ALA A 148 -11.09 -0.40 17.37
N LYS A 149 -9.77 -0.48 17.14
CA LYS A 149 -9.00 0.49 16.35
C LYS A 149 -8.36 -0.20 15.15
N LEU A 150 -8.04 0.58 14.13
CA LEU A 150 -7.25 0.13 13.00
C LEU A 150 -5.77 0.44 13.26
N TYR A 151 -4.90 -0.46 12.85
CA TYR A 151 -3.45 -0.26 12.89
C TYR A 151 -2.86 -0.42 11.50
N GLY A 152 -1.89 0.44 11.19
CA GLY A 152 -1.01 0.32 10.04
C GLY A 152 0.32 -0.26 10.49
N LEU A 153 0.75 -1.33 9.82
CA LEU A 153 2.05 -1.95 9.99
C LEU A 153 2.91 -1.60 8.79
N ILE A 154 4.18 -1.24 9.00
CA ILE A 154 5.13 -0.98 7.94
C ILE A 154 6.35 -1.87 8.16
N SER A 155 6.70 -2.65 7.16
CA SER A 155 7.82 -3.60 7.23
C SER A 155 9.15 -2.88 7.07
N GLY A 156 10.14 -3.26 7.87
CA GLY A 156 11.44 -2.62 7.83
C GLY A 156 12.49 -3.28 8.70
N GLY A 157 13.47 -2.49 9.09
CA GLY A 157 14.54 -2.88 10.01
C GLY A 157 15.24 -1.65 10.56
N ILE A 158 15.87 -1.81 11.72
CA ILE A 158 16.70 -0.78 12.34
C ILE A 158 18.14 -1.24 12.21
N GLN A 159 19.01 -0.33 11.77
CA GLN A 159 20.43 -0.61 11.59
C GLN A 159 21.02 -1.13 12.91
N ASP A 160 21.84 -2.17 12.81
CA ASP A 160 22.51 -2.86 13.94
C ASP A 160 21.58 -3.56 14.96
N LEU A 161 20.25 -3.46 14.82
CA LEU A 161 19.28 -4.18 15.69
C LEU A 161 18.57 -5.32 14.96
N GLY A 162 18.33 -5.18 13.65
CA GLY A 162 17.70 -6.20 12.82
C GLY A 162 16.30 -5.83 12.32
N PRO A 163 15.56 -6.81 11.76
CA PRO A 163 14.25 -6.57 11.17
C PRO A 163 13.21 -6.16 12.22
N THR A 164 12.28 -5.30 11.82
CA THR A 164 11.21 -4.82 12.69
C THR A 164 9.96 -4.45 11.89
N THR A 165 8.87 -4.20 12.60
CA THR A 165 7.64 -3.64 12.06
C THR A 165 7.33 -2.34 12.80
N PHE A 166 7.15 -1.25 12.04
CA PHE A 166 6.69 0.01 12.59
C PHE A 166 5.16 -0.01 12.68
N VAL A 167 4.62 0.32 13.86
CA VAL A 167 3.18 0.27 14.13
C VAL A 167 2.64 1.69 14.27
N TYR A 168 1.57 1.98 13.54
CA TYR A 168 0.86 3.25 13.56
C TYR A 168 -0.61 3.00 13.92
N GLU A 169 -1.14 3.73 14.88
CA GLU A 169 -2.58 3.77 15.11
C GLU A 169 -3.25 4.62 14.02
N ILE A 170 -4.31 4.11 13.40
CA ILE A 170 -5.10 4.84 12.41
C ILE A 170 -6.33 5.40 13.14
N PRO A 171 -6.45 6.73 13.28
CA PRO A 171 -7.58 7.33 13.98
C PRO A 171 -8.90 6.97 13.29
N SER A 172 -9.91 6.60 14.09
CA SER A 172 -11.28 6.57 13.59
C SER A 172 -11.70 8.01 13.26
N ARG A 173 -12.22 8.24 12.04
CA ARG A 173 -12.80 9.55 11.71
C ARG A 173 -13.99 9.78 12.63
N THR A 174 -13.86 10.72 13.58
CA THR A 174 -15.03 11.38 14.17
C THR A 174 -15.74 12.12 13.04
N THR A 175 -17.01 11.76 12.83
CA THR A 175 -17.94 12.36 11.86
C THR A 175 -18.02 13.88 12.00
#